data_AF-W1NLN0-F1
#
_entry.id   AF-W1NLN0-F1
#
_cell.length_a   1.000
_cell.length_b   1.000
_cell.length_c   1.000
_cell.angle_alpha   90.00
_cell.angle_beta   90.00
_cell.angle_gamma   90.00
#
_symmetry.space_group_name_H-M   'P 1'
#
loop_
_entity.id
_entity.type
_entity.pdbx_description
1 polymer ?
#
loop_
_entity_poly.entity_id
_entity_poly.type
_entity_poly.pdbx_seq_one_letter_code
_entity_poly.pdbx_strand_id
1 'polypeptide(L)'
;MTKTIDRPPPPSLAIKSSTLPSKNKIRKEGTKKIASSFASLSLLLVFLIADYYGLGVLAQNCGRDRGGAVCAGGLCCSKWGFCGSINEHCGEGCQSQCTPPGSGVASLISQSLFDQMFKHRNENSCEGRDIYTYNAFITATKSFPAFGTTGDTTTRKREIDVFLLRLRRRPLVGADAPDGPYAWGYCFVNER
;
A
#
# COMPACT_ATOMS: atom_id res chain seq x y z
N MET A 1 -40.66 -9.08 -1.75
CA MET A 1 -39.92 -8.10 -0.92
C MET A 1 -38.57 -7.84 -1.57
N THR A 2 -38.54 -6.98 -2.59
CA THR A 2 -37.32 -6.51 -3.25
C THR A 2 -36.67 -5.46 -2.35
N LYS A 3 -35.67 -5.87 -1.56
CA LYS A 3 -34.81 -4.94 -0.82
C LYS A 3 -34.02 -4.12 -1.86
N THR A 4 -34.44 -2.88 -2.09
CA THR A 4 -33.59 -1.85 -2.68
C THR A 4 -32.36 -1.72 -1.78
N ILE A 5 -31.24 -2.25 -2.23
CA ILE A 5 -29.95 -1.99 -1.60
C ILE A 5 -29.62 -0.56 -1.99
N ASP A 6 -29.95 0.40 -1.13
CA ASP A 6 -29.50 1.77 -1.24
C ASP A 6 -27.97 1.76 -1.26
N ARG A 7 -27.40 1.95 -2.44
CA ARG A 7 -25.98 2.22 -2.58
C ARG A 7 -25.74 3.57 -1.93
N PRO A 8 -24.86 3.68 -0.92
CA PRO A 8 -24.43 4.99 -0.47
C PRO A 8 -23.83 5.73 -1.67
N PRO A 9 -24.08 7.06 -1.80
CA PRO A 9 -23.44 7.84 -2.83
C PRO A 9 -21.92 7.66 -2.75
N PRO A 10 -21.20 7.75 -3.89
CA PRO A 10 -19.74 7.71 -3.87
C PRO A 10 -19.24 8.73 -2.83
N PRO A 11 -18.13 8.45 -2.12
CA PRO A 11 -17.55 9.44 -1.23
C PRO A 11 -17.29 10.68 -2.05
N SER A 12 -18.12 11.71 -1.83
CA SER A 12 -17.86 13.04 -2.34
C SER A 12 -16.49 13.40 -1.82
N LEU A 13 -15.51 13.43 -2.72
CA LEU A 13 -14.24 14.09 -2.50
C LEU A 13 -14.60 15.47 -1.98
N ALA A 14 -14.43 15.66 -0.67
CA ALA A 14 -14.43 16.97 -0.04
C ALA A 14 -13.17 17.67 -0.53
N ILE A 15 -13.20 18.12 -1.78
CA ILE A 15 -12.31 19.13 -2.29
C ILE A 15 -12.66 20.36 -1.46
N LYS A 16 -11.79 20.75 -0.53
CA LYS A 16 -11.83 22.06 0.09
C LYS A 16 -11.87 23.07 -1.05
N SER A 17 -13.07 23.64 -1.26
CA SER A 17 -13.32 24.70 -2.23
C SER A 17 -12.52 25.92 -1.77
N SER A 18 -11.34 26.10 -2.36
CA SER A 18 -10.63 27.38 -2.27
C SER A 18 -11.41 28.37 -3.13
N THR A 19 -12.13 29.23 -2.42
CA THR A 19 -12.88 30.38 -2.89
C THR A 19 -12.14 31.13 -4.00
N LEU A 20 -12.67 31.12 -5.23
CA LEU A 20 -12.25 32.05 -6.29
C LEU A 20 -12.93 33.41 -6.06
N PRO A 21 -12.18 34.53 -6.10
CA PRO A 21 -12.78 35.85 -5.93
C PRO A 21 -13.44 36.34 -7.21
N SER A 22 -14.65 36.86 -7.01
CA SER A 22 -15.23 38.08 -7.57
C SER A 22 -15.38 38.24 -9.10
N LYS A 23 -16.65 38.34 -9.49
CA LYS A 23 -17.18 38.75 -10.78
C LYS A 23 -16.52 40.03 -11.29
N ASN A 24 -16.00 40.02 -12.52
CA ASN A 24 -15.77 41.24 -13.28
C ASN A 24 -16.53 41.25 -14.62
N LYS A 25 -17.44 42.23 -14.65
CA LYS A 25 -18.19 42.89 -15.71
C LYS A 25 -17.85 42.52 -17.17
N ILE A 26 -18.83 41.94 -17.85
CA ILE A 26 -18.88 41.78 -19.30
C ILE A 26 -19.00 43.16 -19.95
N ARG A 27 -18.01 43.57 -20.76
CA ARG A 27 -18.16 44.62 -21.78
C ARG A 27 -18.21 43.95 -23.15
N LYS A 28 -19.35 44.07 -23.83
CA LYS A 28 -19.52 43.69 -25.23
C LYS A 28 -19.02 44.83 -26.11
N GLU A 29 -17.97 44.58 -26.89
CA GLU A 29 -17.66 45.23 -28.18
C GLU A 29 -17.00 44.11 -29.00
N GLY A 30 -17.48 43.69 -30.17
CA GLY A 30 -17.64 44.52 -31.36
C GLY A 30 -16.56 44.13 -32.38
N THR A 31 -16.83 43.07 -33.17
CA THR A 31 -16.34 42.84 -34.54
C THR A 31 -14.82 42.71 -34.82
N LYS A 32 -14.39 41.57 -35.39
CA LYS A 32 -13.99 41.43 -36.82
C LYS A 32 -13.26 40.11 -37.10
N LYS A 33 -13.56 39.58 -38.29
CA LYS A 33 -13.05 38.37 -38.95
C LYS A 33 -11.52 38.27 -38.92
N ILE A 34 -10.97 37.30 -38.18
CA ILE A 34 -9.62 36.74 -38.41
C ILE A 34 -9.60 35.28 -37.89
N ALA A 35 -10.58 34.50 -38.32
CA ALA A 35 -10.67 33.06 -38.05
C ALA A 35 -10.02 32.31 -39.22
N SER A 36 -8.79 31.80 -39.04
CA SER A 36 -8.32 30.66 -39.84
C SER A 36 -7.03 30.02 -39.33
N SER A 37 -6.12 30.77 -38.65
CA SER A 37 -4.77 30.25 -38.38
C SER A 37 -4.43 30.00 -36.90
N PHE A 38 -5.09 30.69 -35.95
CA PHE A 38 -4.76 30.58 -34.52
C PHE A 38 -5.53 29.45 -33.79
N ALA A 39 -6.60 28.93 -34.41
CA ALA A 39 -7.41 27.86 -33.83
C ALA A 39 -6.64 26.53 -33.75
N SER A 40 -5.80 26.22 -34.75
CA SER A 40 -5.07 24.96 -34.83
C SER A 40 -3.96 24.84 -33.78
N LEU A 41 -3.26 25.95 -33.49
CA LEU A 41 -2.18 25.98 -32.50
C LEU A 41 -2.72 25.94 -31.07
N SER A 42 -3.82 26.64 -30.78
CA SER A 42 -4.50 26.54 -29.48
C SER A 42 -5.11 25.16 -29.25
N LEU A 43 -5.63 24.49 -30.28
CA LEU A 43 -6.17 23.14 -30.14
C LEU A 43 -5.06 22.12 -29.83
N LEU A 44 -3.92 22.21 -30.51
CA LEU A 44 -2.73 21.39 -30.21
C LEU A 44 -2.21 21.62 -28.79
N LEU A 45 -2.20 22.87 -28.31
CA LEU A 45 -1.78 23.18 -26.94
C LEU A 45 -2.73 22.58 -25.90
N VAL A 46 -4.05 22.59 -26.15
CA VAL A 46 -5.05 21.97 -25.27
C VAL A 46 -4.91 20.45 -25.23
N PHE A 47 -4.57 19.79 -26.35
CA PHE A 47 -4.28 18.35 -26.37
C PHE A 47 -3.02 18.00 -25.56
N LEU A 48 -1.92 18.74 -25.75
CA LEU A 48 -0.68 18.54 -24.98
C LEU A 48 -0.88 18.76 -23.46
N ILE A 49 -1.72 19.74 -23.11
CA ILE A 49 -2.11 20.04 -21.73
C ILE A 49 -3.00 18.91 -21.16
N ALA A 50 -3.96 18.40 -21.93
CA ALA A 50 -4.85 17.31 -21.48
C ALA A 50 -4.09 15.99 -21.24
N ASP A 51 -3.10 15.67 -22.07
CA ASP A 51 -2.24 14.48 -21.88
C ASP A 51 -1.33 14.62 -20.65
N TYR A 52 -0.91 15.85 -20.32
CA TYR A 52 -0.12 16.16 -19.12
C TYR A 52 -0.95 16.13 -17.83
N TYR A 53 -2.21 16.58 -17.87
CA TYR A 53 -3.13 16.54 -16.73
C TYR A 53 -3.96 15.25 -16.64
N GLY A 54 -3.76 14.30 -17.56
CA GLY A 54 -4.47 13.03 -17.68
C GLY A 54 -4.09 11.97 -16.63
N LEU A 55 -3.64 12.36 -15.43
CA LEU A 55 -3.49 11.42 -14.33
C LEU A 55 -4.85 11.13 -13.70
N GLY A 56 -5.69 10.43 -14.47
CA GLY A 56 -6.91 9.85 -13.96
C GLY A 56 -6.56 8.88 -12.84
N VAL A 57 -6.91 9.25 -11.61
CA VAL A 57 -6.95 8.31 -10.48
C VAL A 57 -7.98 7.25 -10.86
N LEU A 58 -7.52 6.17 -11.49
CA LEU A 58 -8.33 4.98 -11.70
C LEU A 58 -8.62 4.42 -10.31
N ALA A 59 -9.78 4.75 -9.76
CA ALA A 59 -10.38 3.93 -8.73
C ALA A 59 -10.54 2.54 -9.35
N GLN A 60 -9.58 1.65 -9.08
CA GLN A 60 -9.65 0.27 -9.53
C GLN A 60 -10.88 -0.34 -8.87
N ASN A 61 -11.76 -0.87 -9.71
CA ASN A 61 -12.92 -1.59 -9.23
C ASN A 61 -12.50 -3.03 -8.96
N CYS A 62 -13.03 -3.61 -7.89
CA CYS A 62 -12.61 -4.90 -7.37
C CYS A 62 -13.82 -5.69 -6.85
N GLY A 63 -13.56 -6.94 -6.44
CA GLY A 63 -14.53 -7.76 -5.71
C GLY A 63 -15.41 -8.63 -6.59
N ARG A 64 -16.38 -9.28 -5.95
CA ARG A 64 -17.24 -10.32 -6.52
C ARG A 64 -18.03 -9.83 -7.73
N ASP A 65 -18.45 -8.58 -7.69
CA ASP A 65 -19.21 -7.94 -8.77
C ASP A 65 -18.36 -7.61 -10.01
N ARG A 66 -17.02 -7.77 -9.92
CA ARG A 66 -16.05 -7.50 -10.99
C ARG A 66 -15.21 -8.72 -11.31
N GLY A 67 -15.84 -9.89 -11.33
CA GLY A 67 -15.17 -11.15 -11.66
C GLY A 67 -14.08 -11.56 -10.66
N GLY A 68 -14.16 -11.06 -9.41
CA GLY A 68 -13.16 -11.34 -8.39
C GLY A 68 -11.86 -10.53 -8.54
N ALA A 69 -11.86 -9.44 -9.31
CA ALA A 69 -10.70 -8.58 -9.47
C ALA A 69 -10.16 -8.10 -8.09
N VAL A 70 -8.85 -8.20 -7.91
CA VAL A 70 -8.14 -7.73 -6.71
C VAL A 70 -7.46 -6.39 -6.98
N CYS A 71 -7.26 -5.61 -5.93
CA CYS A 71 -6.65 -4.29 -6.04
C CYS A 71 -5.13 -4.37 -6.17
N ALA A 72 -4.54 -3.54 -7.03
CA ALA A 72 -3.10 -3.37 -7.06
C ALA A 72 -2.55 -2.80 -5.73
N GLY A 73 -1.27 -3.06 -5.45
CA GLY A 73 -0.59 -2.50 -4.29
C GLY A 73 -1.06 -3.02 -2.92
N GLY A 74 -1.80 -4.15 -2.88
CA GLY A 74 -2.27 -4.72 -1.62
C GLY A 74 -3.45 -3.97 -1.00
N LEU A 75 -4.10 -3.06 -1.73
CA LEU A 75 -5.21 -2.25 -1.22
C LEU A 75 -6.45 -3.11 -0.92
N CYS A 76 -7.20 -2.73 0.09
CA CYS A 76 -8.44 -3.40 0.47
C CYS A 76 -9.52 -3.17 -0.57
N CYS A 77 -10.27 -4.22 -0.88
CA CYS A 77 -11.47 -4.11 -1.68
C CYS A 77 -12.68 -3.92 -0.77
N SER A 78 -13.28 -2.73 -0.81
CA SER A 78 -14.45 -2.38 -0.01
C SER A 78 -15.66 -3.26 -0.32
N LYS A 79 -16.67 -3.24 0.56
CA LYS A 79 -17.95 -3.93 0.28
C LYS A 79 -18.63 -3.47 -1.01
N TRP A 80 -18.27 -2.29 -1.51
CA TRP A 80 -18.83 -1.68 -2.72
C TRP A 80 -17.97 -1.89 -3.96
N GLY A 81 -16.87 -2.65 -3.86
CA GLY A 81 -16.03 -3.00 -4.99
C GLY A 81 -15.08 -1.90 -5.42
N PHE A 82 -14.55 -1.13 -4.46
CA PHE A 82 -13.55 -0.10 -4.69
C PHE A 82 -12.28 -0.35 -3.88
N CYS A 83 -11.13 -0.02 -4.44
CA CYS A 83 -9.83 -0.19 -3.83
C CYS A 83 -9.41 0.99 -2.93
N GLY A 84 -8.92 0.70 -1.72
CA GLY A 84 -8.39 1.73 -0.81
C GLY A 84 -7.73 1.15 0.45
N SER A 85 -7.15 2.00 1.29
CA SER A 85 -6.40 1.60 2.51
C SER A 85 -7.03 2.07 3.82
N ILE A 86 -8.14 2.81 3.77
CA ILE A 86 -8.84 3.31 4.97
C ILE A 86 -9.84 2.28 5.49
N ASN A 87 -10.33 2.47 6.72
CA ASN A 87 -11.27 1.56 7.38
C ASN A 87 -12.57 1.33 6.56
N GLU A 88 -13.05 2.32 5.81
CA GLU A 88 -14.21 2.14 4.91
C GLU A 88 -13.99 1.09 3.81
N HIS A 89 -12.73 0.82 3.46
CA HIS A 89 -12.35 -0.17 2.46
C HIS A 89 -11.92 -1.50 3.10
N CYS A 90 -11.24 -1.43 4.24
CA CYS A 90 -10.65 -2.57 4.93
C CYS A 90 -11.52 -3.17 6.04
N GLY A 91 -12.54 -2.44 6.47
CA GLY A 91 -13.40 -2.79 7.60
C GLY A 91 -14.54 -3.73 7.23
N GLU A 92 -15.67 -3.55 7.89
CA GLU A 92 -16.81 -4.45 7.77
C GLU A 92 -17.32 -4.57 6.33
N GLY A 93 -17.45 -5.81 5.85
CA GLY A 93 -17.90 -6.13 4.50
C GLY A 93 -16.80 -6.04 3.43
N CYS A 94 -15.54 -5.80 3.79
CA CYS A 94 -14.43 -5.92 2.85
C CYS A 94 -14.43 -7.28 2.13
N GLN A 95 -14.18 -7.25 0.82
CA GLN A 95 -14.26 -8.42 -0.06
C GLN A 95 -12.93 -9.13 -0.27
N SER A 96 -11.81 -8.41 -0.28
CA SER A 96 -10.46 -8.97 -0.48
C SER A 96 -9.39 -8.02 0.06
N GLN A 97 -8.23 -8.55 0.47
CA GLN A 97 -7.09 -7.75 0.98
C GLN A 97 -7.47 -6.86 2.17
N CYS A 98 -8.33 -7.34 3.08
CA CYS A 98 -8.96 -6.55 4.14
C CYS A 98 -8.02 -6.07 5.25
N THR A 99 -6.76 -6.46 5.19
CA THR A 99 -5.73 -5.88 6.04
C THR A 99 -5.08 -4.74 5.25
N PRO A 100 -5.16 -3.48 5.71
CA PRO A 100 -4.55 -2.37 5.00
C PRO A 100 -3.05 -2.61 4.75
N PRO A 101 -2.52 -2.17 3.60
CA PRO A 101 -1.07 -2.21 3.37
C PRO A 101 -0.38 -1.34 4.42
N GLY A 102 0.64 -1.90 5.08
CA GLY A 102 1.29 -1.25 6.22
C GLY A 102 0.47 -1.26 7.52
N SER A 103 -0.51 -2.17 7.66
CA SER A 103 -1.16 -2.49 8.95
C SER A 103 -0.52 -3.74 9.58
N GLY A 104 -0.72 -3.91 10.89
CA GLY A 104 -0.16 -5.04 11.65
C GLY A 104 1.35 -5.00 11.78
N VAL A 105 2.02 -6.15 11.62
CA VAL A 105 3.48 -6.26 11.75
C VAL A 105 4.21 -5.48 10.66
N ALA A 106 3.65 -5.38 9.46
CA ALA A 106 4.23 -4.61 8.34
C ALA A 106 4.32 -3.10 8.63
N SER A 107 3.52 -2.59 9.58
CA SER A 107 3.59 -1.19 10.04
C SER A 107 4.77 -0.92 10.98
N LEU A 108 5.34 -1.98 11.57
CA LEU A 108 6.36 -1.91 12.62
C LEU A 108 7.73 -2.33 12.11
N ILE A 109 7.76 -3.32 11.20
CA ILE A 109 8.97 -3.84 10.58
C ILE A 109 8.83 -3.72 9.06
N SER A 110 9.57 -2.78 8.47
CA SER A 110 9.72 -2.67 7.02
C SER A 110 10.60 -3.79 6.48
N GLN A 111 10.51 -4.03 5.17
CA GLN A 111 11.41 -4.96 4.49
C GLN A 111 12.89 -4.60 4.72
N SER A 112 13.23 -3.32 4.61
CA SER A 112 14.61 -2.86 4.84
C SER A 112 15.10 -3.12 6.27
N LEU A 113 14.24 -2.94 7.28
CA LEU A 113 14.59 -3.24 8.66
C LEU A 113 14.75 -4.74 8.87
N PHE A 114 13.87 -5.56 8.28
CA PHE A 114 13.99 -7.02 8.31
C PHE A 114 15.31 -7.48 7.67
N ASP A 115 15.66 -6.92 6.52
CA ASP A 115 16.92 -7.22 5.82
C ASP A 115 18.14 -6.77 6.63
N GLN A 116 18.05 -5.65 7.33
CA GLN A 116 19.11 -5.18 8.23
C GLN A 116 19.28 -6.08 9.46
N MET A 117 18.18 -6.55 10.06
CA MET A 117 18.22 -7.46 11.22
C MET A 117 18.82 -8.82 10.87
N PHE A 118 18.67 -9.27 9.61
CA PHE A 118 19.10 -10.58 9.12
C PHE A 118 19.97 -10.45 7.87
N LYS A 119 21.04 -9.66 7.99
CA LYS A 119 21.93 -9.25 6.89
C LYS A 119 22.53 -10.43 6.13
N HIS A 120 22.98 -11.47 6.83
CA HIS A 120 23.69 -12.60 6.22
C HIS A 120 22.80 -13.82 5.91
N ARG A 121 21.49 -13.76 6.18
CA ARG A 121 20.62 -14.95 6.05
C ARG A 121 20.58 -15.55 4.63
N ASN A 122 20.85 -14.71 3.63
CA ASN A 122 20.79 -15.07 2.21
C ASN A 122 22.18 -15.31 1.59
N GLU A 123 23.22 -15.43 2.41
CA GLU A 123 24.54 -15.79 1.89
C GLU A 123 24.58 -17.22 1.35
N ASN A 124 25.51 -17.49 0.43
CA ASN A 124 25.73 -18.82 -0.14
C ASN A 124 26.14 -19.86 0.92
N SER A 125 26.66 -19.42 2.06
CA SER A 125 27.03 -20.23 3.22
C SER A 125 25.83 -20.68 4.05
N CYS A 126 24.63 -20.13 3.79
CA CYS A 126 23.42 -20.39 4.56
C CYS A 126 22.47 -21.36 3.83
N GLU A 127 22.09 -22.42 4.53
CA GLU A 127 21.05 -23.37 4.09
C GLU A 127 19.67 -22.71 4.02
N GLY A 128 19.44 -21.69 4.86
CA GLY A 128 18.19 -20.92 4.92
C GLY A 128 18.03 -19.84 3.85
N ARG A 129 18.98 -19.74 2.91
CA ARG A 129 18.91 -18.77 1.81
C ARG A 129 17.59 -18.93 1.05
N ASP A 130 16.94 -17.79 0.77
CA ASP A 130 15.66 -17.68 0.06
C ASP A 130 14.43 -18.30 0.75
N ILE A 131 14.60 -19.02 1.87
CA ILE A 131 13.47 -19.62 2.62
C ILE A 131 12.83 -18.57 3.53
N TYR A 132 13.66 -17.75 4.19
CA TYR A 132 13.22 -16.72 5.13
C TYR A 132 13.08 -15.36 4.44
N THR A 133 12.03 -15.20 3.62
CA THR A 133 11.74 -13.92 2.93
C THR A 133 10.81 -13.01 3.74
N TYR A 134 10.93 -11.69 3.54
CA TYR A 134 10.03 -10.72 4.18
C TYR A 134 8.55 -10.98 3.82
N ASN A 135 8.28 -11.33 2.56
CA ASN A 135 6.92 -11.65 2.11
C ASN A 135 6.37 -12.90 2.79
N ALA A 136 7.18 -13.94 2.98
CA ALA A 136 6.77 -15.14 3.73
C ALA A 136 6.48 -14.79 5.19
N PHE A 137 7.33 -13.97 5.82
CA PHE A 137 7.11 -13.49 7.18
C PHE A 137 5.78 -12.73 7.30
N ILE A 138 5.56 -11.67 6.51
CA ILE A 138 4.32 -10.89 6.57
C ILE A 138 3.09 -11.76 6.25
N THR A 139 3.20 -12.69 5.29
CA THR A 139 2.11 -13.62 4.98
C THR A 139 1.78 -14.52 6.18
N ALA A 140 2.78 -15.06 6.87
CA ALA A 140 2.56 -15.86 8.07
C ALA A 140 1.89 -15.05 9.20
N THR A 141 2.27 -13.79 9.40
CA THR A 141 1.66 -12.93 10.44
C THR A 141 0.17 -12.71 10.24
N LYS A 142 -0.34 -12.78 9.00
CA LYS A 142 -1.78 -12.67 8.72
C LYS A 142 -2.59 -13.84 9.30
N SER A 143 -1.96 -14.99 9.56
CA SER A 143 -2.60 -16.14 10.19
C SER A 143 -2.74 -15.99 11.71
N PHE A 144 -2.03 -15.01 12.31
CA PHE A 144 -2.01 -14.76 13.74
C PHE A 144 -2.39 -13.30 14.02
N PRO A 145 -3.69 -12.95 13.97
CA PRO A 145 -4.15 -11.56 13.98
C PRO A 145 -3.80 -10.79 15.27
N ALA A 146 -3.54 -11.48 16.38
CA ALA A 146 -3.12 -10.88 17.65
C ALA A 146 -1.60 -10.59 17.72
N PHE A 147 -0.81 -11.20 16.85
CA PHE A 147 0.65 -11.10 16.85
C PHE A 147 1.11 -9.72 16.37
N GLY A 148 1.84 -9.00 17.21
CA GLY A 148 2.37 -7.67 16.88
C GLY A 148 1.29 -6.60 16.68
N THR A 149 0.07 -6.85 17.18
CA THR A 149 -1.10 -5.95 17.13
C THR A 149 -1.68 -5.64 18.51
N THR A 150 -1.20 -6.30 19.56
CA THR A 150 -1.72 -6.17 20.92
C THR A 150 -0.89 -5.19 21.76
N GLY A 151 -1.55 -4.24 22.42
CA GLY A 151 -0.90 -3.25 23.28
C GLY A 151 -0.31 -2.05 22.53
N ASP A 152 0.51 -1.27 23.23
CA ASP A 152 1.17 -0.08 22.66
C ASP A 152 2.28 -0.45 21.66
N THR A 153 2.76 0.55 20.91
CA THR A 153 3.80 0.37 19.90
C THR A 153 5.08 -0.25 20.47
N THR A 154 5.43 0.04 21.72
CA THR A 154 6.62 -0.51 22.37
C THR A 154 6.45 -2.00 22.66
N THR A 155 5.27 -2.39 23.14
CA THR A 155 4.88 -3.76 23.44
C THR A 155 4.82 -4.59 22.17
N ARG A 156 4.20 -4.06 21.12
CA ARG A 156 4.11 -4.72 19.81
C ARG A 156 5.49 -4.93 19.18
N LYS A 157 6.37 -3.91 19.23
CA LYS A 157 7.77 -4.04 18.77
C LYS A 157 8.53 -5.07 19.58
N ARG A 158 8.37 -5.07 20.92
CA ARG A 158 9.00 -6.03 21.81
C ARG A 158 8.53 -7.46 21.55
N GLU A 159 7.24 -7.68 21.32
CA GLU A 159 6.68 -8.99 20.97
C GLU A 159 7.34 -9.52 19.70
N ILE A 160 7.39 -8.69 18.65
CA ILE A 160 8.00 -9.08 17.37
C ILE A 160 9.49 -9.33 17.53
N ASP A 161 10.21 -8.46 18.25
CA ASP A 161 11.65 -8.61 18.48
C ASP A 161 11.96 -9.91 19.25
N VAL A 162 11.22 -10.20 20.32
CA VAL A 162 11.38 -11.46 21.08
C VAL A 162 11.08 -12.69 20.21
N PHE A 163 10.04 -12.64 19.38
CA PHE A 163 9.73 -13.73 18.44
C PHE A 163 10.87 -13.96 17.45
N LEU A 164 11.36 -12.88 16.83
CA LEU A 164 12.46 -12.90 15.87
C LEU A 164 13.79 -13.34 16.50
N LEU A 165 14.04 -12.95 17.76
CA LEU A 165 15.19 -13.39 18.55
C LEU A 165 15.10 -14.87 18.92
N ARG A 166 13.91 -15.39 19.23
CA ARG A 166 13.72 -16.81 19.56
C ARG A 166 14.04 -17.72 18.37
N LEU A 167 13.75 -17.25 17.16
CA LEU A 167 14.08 -17.97 15.92
C LEU A 167 15.56 -17.87 15.54
N ARG A 168 16.35 -17.04 16.23
CA ARG A 168 17.81 -17.13 16.16
C ARG A 168 18.26 -18.34 16.95
N ARG A 169 18.45 -19.47 16.26
CA ARG A 169 19.34 -20.54 16.76
C ARG A 169 20.68 -19.91 17.16
N ARG A 170 21.30 -20.49 18.20
CA ARG A 170 22.61 -20.08 18.75
C ARG A 170 23.57 -19.65 17.63
N PRO A 171 24.40 -18.62 17.85
CA PRO A 171 25.39 -18.22 16.86
C PRO A 171 26.32 -19.41 16.61
N LEU A 172 26.18 -20.03 15.44
CA LEU A 172 27.10 -21.07 14.94
C LEU A 172 28.38 -20.47 14.37
N VAL A 173 28.38 -19.14 14.20
CA VAL A 173 29.56 -18.35 13.89
C VAL A 173 30.16 -17.85 15.20
N GLY A 174 31.47 -18.01 15.36
CA GLY A 174 32.18 -17.52 16.55
C GLY A 174 31.98 -16.02 16.75
N ALA A 175 32.48 -15.48 17.86
CA ALA A 175 32.45 -14.04 18.12
C ALA A 175 33.03 -13.19 16.96
N ASP A 176 33.88 -13.81 16.14
CA ASP A 176 34.59 -13.21 14.99
C ASP A 176 33.82 -13.24 13.66
N ALA A 177 32.51 -13.52 13.68
CA ALA A 177 31.70 -13.48 12.49
C ALA A 177 31.69 -12.07 11.85
N PRO A 178 31.67 -11.95 10.50
CA PRO A 178 31.42 -10.67 9.84
C PRO A 178 30.16 -10.00 10.38
N ASP A 179 30.23 -8.70 10.70
CA ASP A 179 29.13 -7.93 11.32
C ASP A 179 28.64 -8.48 12.68
N GLY A 180 29.43 -9.35 13.32
CA GLY A 180 29.19 -9.93 14.64
C GLY A 180 28.24 -11.13 14.62
N PRO A 181 28.22 -11.92 15.71
CA PRO A 181 27.43 -13.17 15.79
C PRO A 181 25.92 -12.95 15.67
N TYR A 182 25.50 -11.70 15.78
CA TYR A 182 24.11 -11.28 15.77
C TYR A 182 23.55 -11.00 14.37
N ALA A 183 24.39 -10.85 13.35
CA ALA A 183 23.92 -10.58 11.99
C ALA A 183 23.55 -11.87 11.19
N TRP A 184 23.80 -13.04 11.77
CA TRP A 184 23.73 -14.37 11.12
C TRP A 184 22.49 -15.21 11.49
N GLY A 185 21.43 -14.56 11.98
CA GLY A 185 20.14 -15.24 12.22
C GLY A 185 19.55 -15.85 10.95
N TYR A 186 18.76 -16.92 11.10
CA TYR A 186 18.05 -17.60 9.99
C TYR A 186 18.93 -18.26 8.91
N CYS A 187 20.21 -18.51 9.21
CA CYS A 187 21.12 -19.17 8.28
C CYS A 187 20.82 -20.67 8.07
N PHE A 188 20.10 -21.33 8.98
CA PHE A 188 19.83 -22.78 8.96
C PHE A 188 18.33 -23.07 9.04
N VAL A 189 17.90 -24.17 8.41
CA VAL A 189 16.49 -24.58 8.40
C VAL A 189 16.26 -25.77 9.33
N ASN A 190 17.14 -26.77 9.28
CA ASN A 190 17.00 -28.00 10.03
C ASN A 190 17.80 -28.00 11.34
N GLU A 191 17.39 -28.87 12.28
CA GLU A 191 18.19 -29.17 13.47
C GLU A 191 19.42 -29.98 13.09
N ARG A 192 20.54 -29.68 13.75
CA ARG A 192 21.78 -30.45 13.69
C ARG A 192 22.03 -31.06 15.05
#